data_AF-A0A6M7XN54-F1
#
_entry.id   AF-A0A6M7XN54-F1
#
_cell.length_a   1.000
_cell.length_b   1.000
_cell.length_c   1.000
_cell.angle_alpha   90.00
_cell.angle_beta   90.00
_cell.angle_gamma   90.00
#
_symmetry.space_group_name_H-M   'P 1'
#
loop_
_entity.id
_entity.type
_entity.pdbx_description
1 polymer ?
#
loop_
_entity_poly.entity_id
_entity_poly.type
_entity_poly.pdbx_seq_one_letter_code
_entity_poly.pdbx_strand_id
1 'polypeptide(L)'
;MLSKLRSFIIGTRDGAKVAADEFATVEAAYAEAALEVEGLAGKKLALDMKPEAKQPGETREEHASRLWELQTERKALAGKIEGASAALKELSTKRTKLRNDREQAQRTATLAEGSQDGAEAIAAVKAAKVLVTDIEAKRTAATQHSEALATERSAIALQAHSGDDAARRRLDELHGEIGTQNSERASLDSALAEAQQRLKDAEAVLAGQDRAYRQSEAARISALLLEQSAIADTALAAAAAALHRRRDLATELRKTGIISSSMTNQLGSPMTMNRALAAAGLGDFARFDRGGHATPLADHDVKIVGRPTGSAQAAA
;
A
#
# COMPACT_ATOMS: atom_id res chain seq x y z
N MET A 1 -4.12 -1.16 -20.87
CA MET A 1 -2.94 -1.19 -19.98
C MET A 1 -2.35 0.21 -19.78
N LEU A 2 -2.04 0.95 -20.84
CA LEU A 2 -1.46 2.31 -20.80
C LEU A 2 -2.27 3.35 -19.98
N SER A 3 -3.59 3.40 -20.14
CA SER A 3 -4.46 4.31 -19.35
C SER A 3 -4.40 4.02 -17.84
N LYS A 4 -4.32 2.74 -17.45
CA LYS A 4 -4.20 2.31 -16.05
C LYS A 4 -2.84 2.68 -15.44
N LEU A 5 -1.77 2.57 -16.23
CA LEU A 5 -0.43 2.95 -15.78
C LEU A 5 -0.35 4.46 -15.52
N ARG A 6 -0.88 5.28 -16.44
CA ARG A 6 -0.89 6.75 -16.31
C ARG A 6 -1.73 7.23 -15.13
N SER A 7 -2.92 6.65 -14.90
CA SER A 7 -3.73 7.01 -13.72
C SER A 7 -3.04 6.65 -12.41
N PHE A 8 -2.29 5.54 -12.39
CA PHE A 8 -1.52 5.12 -11.22
C PHE A 8 -0.36 6.07 -10.89
N ILE A 9 0.39 6.53 -11.90
CA ILE A 9 1.49 7.49 -11.70
C ILE A 9 0.96 8.82 -11.16
N ILE A 10 -0.15 9.31 -11.69
CA ILE A 10 -0.79 10.53 -11.19
C ILE A 10 -1.25 10.31 -9.74
N GLY A 11 -1.93 9.19 -9.45
CA GLY A 11 -2.40 8.88 -8.10
C GLY A 11 -1.28 8.70 -7.06
N THR A 12 -0.14 8.12 -7.45
CA THR A 12 1.03 7.98 -6.55
C THR A 12 1.69 9.32 -6.26
N ARG A 13 1.79 10.21 -7.25
CA ARG A 13 2.30 11.57 -7.07
C ARG A 13 1.39 12.40 -6.15
N ASP A 14 0.08 12.35 -6.38
CA ASP A 14 -0.90 13.04 -5.53
C ASP A 14 -0.88 12.48 -4.11
N GLY A 15 -0.78 11.15 -3.96
CA GLY A 15 -0.62 10.50 -2.66
C GLY A 15 0.66 10.92 -1.93
N ALA A 16 1.79 11.03 -2.62
CA ALA A 16 3.04 11.52 -2.03
C ALA A 16 2.94 12.97 -1.56
N LYS A 17 2.19 13.81 -2.29
CA LYS A 17 1.92 15.19 -1.89
C LYS A 17 1.04 15.25 -0.64
N VAL A 18 -0.06 14.51 -0.61
CA VAL A 18 -0.96 14.43 0.56
C VAL A 18 -0.19 13.96 1.81
N ALA A 19 0.63 12.91 1.69
CA ALA A 19 1.46 12.42 2.79
C ALA A 19 2.47 13.47 3.28
N ALA A 20 3.02 14.30 2.38
CA ALA A 20 3.93 15.37 2.75
C ALA A 20 3.20 16.50 3.51
N ASP A 21 2.00 16.89 3.08
CA ASP A 21 1.18 17.92 3.72
C ASP A 21 0.67 17.46 5.10
N GLU A 22 0.25 16.19 5.22
CA GLU A 22 -0.12 15.57 6.50
C GLU A 22 1.07 15.51 7.47
N PHE A 23 2.25 15.11 6.99
CA PHE A 23 3.46 15.09 7.82
C PHE A 23 3.81 16.48 8.35
N ALA A 24 3.73 17.52 7.51
CA ALA A 24 3.99 18.90 7.93
C ALA A 24 3.00 19.35 9.02
N THR A 25 1.73 18.98 8.89
CA THR A 25 0.69 19.28 9.89
C THR A 25 0.97 18.60 11.23
N VAL A 26 1.33 17.30 11.22
CA VAL A 26 1.67 16.56 12.43
C VAL A 26 2.96 17.07 13.08
N GLU A 27 3.95 17.47 12.27
CA GLU A 27 5.19 18.03 12.78
C GLU A 27 4.97 19.38 13.48
N ALA A 28 4.11 20.25 12.92
CA ALA A 28 3.71 21.49 13.56
C ALA A 28 2.98 21.24 14.89
N ALA A 29 2.00 20.33 14.91
CA ALA A 29 1.28 19.96 16.14
C ALA A 29 2.20 19.35 17.21
N TYR A 30 3.18 18.54 16.80
CA TYR A 30 4.18 17.99 17.72
C TYR A 30 5.04 19.09 18.36
N ALA A 31 5.48 20.08 17.57
CA ALA A 31 6.26 21.20 18.09
C ALA A 31 5.45 22.05 19.09
N GLU A 32 4.18 22.31 18.80
CA GLU A 32 3.29 23.03 19.72
C GLU A 32 3.06 22.27 21.02
N ALA A 33 2.74 20.97 20.95
CA ALA A 33 2.57 20.14 22.13
C ALA A 33 3.85 20.03 22.98
N ALA A 34 5.02 20.00 22.35
CA ALA A 34 6.30 19.98 23.06
C ALA A 34 6.53 21.27 23.86
N LEU A 35 6.23 22.43 23.27
CA LEU A 35 6.29 23.73 23.95
C LEU A 35 5.28 23.83 25.10
N GLU A 36 4.07 23.28 24.94
CA GLU A 36 3.07 23.24 26.01
C GLU A 36 3.57 22.42 27.20
N VAL A 37 4.12 21.22 26.96
CA VAL A 37 4.69 20.37 28.02
C VAL A 37 5.82 21.10 28.75
N GLU A 38 6.72 21.75 28.02
CA GLU A 38 7.82 22.53 28.61
C GLU A 38 7.29 23.70 29.46
N GLY A 39 6.30 24.44 28.96
CA GLY A 39 5.67 25.53 29.70
C GLY A 39 4.94 25.08 30.97
N LEU A 40 4.26 23.93 30.93
CA LEU A 40 3.61 23.33 32.10
C LEU A 40 4.66 22.83 33.11
N ALA A 41 5.75 22.23 32.65
CA ALA A 41 6.87 21.81 33.49
C ALA A 41 7.53 23.00 34.19
N GLY A 42 7.72 24.12 33.49
CA GLY A 42 8.23 25.37 34.06
C GLY A 42 7.29 25.95 35.12
N LYS A 43 5.97 25.96 34.89
CA LYS A 43 4.97 26.37 35.89
C LYS A 43 4.97 25.49 37.13
N LYS A 44 5.09 24.18 36.94
CA LYS A 44 5.21 23.22 38.05
C LYS A 44 6.48 23.49 38.86
N LEU A 45 7.63 23.67 38.21
CA LEU A 45 8.89 24.00 38.87
C LEU A 45 8.77 25.29 39.70
N ALA A 46 8.16 26.34 39.14
CA ALA A 46 7.93 27.59 39.86
C ALA A 46 7.03 27.40 41.10
N LEU A 47 6.01 26.53 41.03
CA LEU A 47 5.16 26.15 42.16
C LEU A 47 5.90 25.29 43.20
N ASP A 48 6.79 24.40 42.76
CA ASP A 48 7.62 23.58 43.63
C ASP A 48 8.68 24.43 44.37
N MET A 49 9.08 25.56 43.79
CA MET A 49 9.99 26.54 44.42
C MET A 49 9.30 27.53 45.38
N LYS A 50 7.96 27.62 45.38
CA LYS A 50 7.27 28.50 46.34
C LYS A 50 7.51 28.00 47.77
N PRO A 51 7.88 28.88 48.71
CA PRO A 51 8.19 28.47 50.08
C PRO A 51 6.93 27.94 50.78
N GLU A 52 7.04 26.72 51.29
CA GLU A 52 6.03 26.08 52.16
C GLU A 52 6.07 26.67 53.58
N ALA A 53 7.13 27.42 53.91
CA ALA A 53 7.25 28.13 55.17
C ALA A 53 6.12 29.15 55.36
N LYS A 54 5.68 29.27 56.61
CA LYS A 54 4.68 30.23 57.05
C LYS A 54 5.19 31.66 56.86
N GLN A 55 4.38 32.53 56.27
CA GLN A 55 4.77 33.93 56.08
C GLN A 55 4.66 34.72 57.39
N PRO A 56 5.49 35.77 57.61
CA PRO A 56 5.36 36.64 58.77
C PRO A 56 3.95 37.25 58.84
N GLY A 57 3.24 37.03 59.94
CA GLY A 57 1.88 37.55 60.15
C GLY A 57 0.74 36.65 59.65
N GLU A 58 1.02 35.58 58.92
CA GLU A 58 0.01 34.60 58.47
C GLU A 58 -0.59 33.89 59.70
N THR A 59 -1.90 33.64 59.74
CA THR A 59 -2.51 32.77 60.75
C THR A 59 -2.24 31.30 60.42
N ARG A 60 -2.51 30.38 61.35
CA ARG A 60 -2.36 28.94 61.09
C ARG A 60 -3.36 28.45 60.04
N GLU A 61 -4.58 28.99 60.05
CA GLU A 61 -5.64 28.64 59.12
C GLU A 61 -5.33 29.16 57.71
N GLU A 62 -4.87 30.40 57.57
CA GLU A 62 -4.41 30.96 56.29
C GLU A 62 -3.27 30.14 55.69
N HIS A 63 -2.29 29.75 56.52
CA HIS A 63 -1.18 28.91 56.08
C HIS A 63 -1.63 27.54 55.59
N ALA A 64 -2.55 26.89 56.32
CA ALA A 64 -3.10 25.60 55.93
C ALA A 64 -3.93 25.68 54.63
N SER A 65 -4.75 26.73 54.48
CA SER A 65 -5.50 27.00 53.25
C SER A 65 -4.59 27.22 52.06
N ARG A 66 -3.53 28.04 52.20
CA ARG A 66 -2.53 28.27 51.14
C ARG A 66 -1.83 26.97 50.73
N LEU A 67 -1.43 26.13 51.69
CA LEU A 67 -0.81 24.83 51.36
C LEU A 67 -1.77 23.90 50.62
N TRP A 68 -3.05 23.87 51.00
CA TRP A 68 -4.06 23.08 50.32
C TRP A 68 -4.32 23.56 48.89
N GLU A 69 -4.39 24.88 48.68
CA GLU A 69 -4.50 25.49 47.35
C GLU A 69 -3.29 25.12 46.48
N LEU A 70 -2.06 25.28 47.00
CA LEU A 70 -0.83 24.89 46.30
C LEU A 70 -0.81 23.40 45.94
N GLN A 71 -1.26 22.54 46.84
CA GLN A 71 -1.33 21.09 46.58
C GLN A 71 -2.37 20.76 45.50
N THR A 72 -3.50 21.46 45.50
CA THR A 72 -4.56 21.30 44.50
C THR A 72 -4.09 21.76 43.12
N GLU A 73 -3.40 22.91 43.05
CA GLU A 73 -2.77 23.42 41.84
C GLU A 73 -1.68 22.48 41.31
N ARG A 74 -0.79 21.97 42.19
CA ARG A 74 0.23 20.98 41.83
C ARG A 74 -0.40 19.71 41.23
N LYS A 75 -1.47 19.21 41.84
CA LYS A 75 -2.19 18.01 41.34
C LYS A 75 -2.84 18.28 39.98
N ALA A 76 -3.48 19.44 39.81
CA ALA A 76 -4.08 19.83 38.54
C ALA A 76 -3.03 19.97 37.43
N LEU A 77 -1.87 20.58 37.72
CA LEU A 77 -0.77 20.68 36.77
C LEU A 77 -0.16 19.32 36.43
N ALA A 78 0.00 18.43 37.41
CA ALA A 78 0.49 17.08 37.16
C ALA A 78 -0.42 16.33 36.17
N GLY A 79 -1.74 16.42 36.33
CA GLY A 79 -2.71 15.84 35.39
C GLY A 79 -2.64 16.46 33.99
N LYS A 80 -2.43 17.79 33.88
CA LYS A 80 -2.22 18.46 32.59
C LYS A 80 -0.92 18.00 31.90
N ILE A 81 0.18 17.90 32.65
CA ILE A 81 1.47 17.41 32.13
C ILE A 81 1.34 15.97 31.64
N GLU A 82 0.65 15.11 32.39
CA GLU A 82 0.41 13.71 32.00
C GLU A 82 -0.41 13.63 30.70
N GLY A 83 -1.50 14.39 30.60
CA GLY A 83 -2.33 14.46 29.39
C GLY A 83 -1.55 14.97 28.17
N ALA A 84 -0.80 16.07 28.33
CA ALA A 84 0.02 16.64 27.26
C ALA A 84 1.16 15.70 26.85
N SER A 85 1.80 15.00 27.79
CA SER A 85 2.84 14.00 27.52
C SER A 85 2.29 12.79 26.76
N ALA A 86 1.07 12.36 27.08
CA ALA A 86 0.38 11.30 26.34
C ALA A 86 0.09 11.71 24.90
N ALA A 87 -0.42 12.93 24.70
CA ALA A 87 -0.65 13.50 23.36
C ALA A 87 0.65 13.61 22.55
N LEU A 88 1.75 14.05 23.17
CA LEU A 88 3.07 14.13 22.54
C LEU A 88 3.57 12.75 22.11
N LYS A 89 3.35 11.71 22.92
CA LYS A 89 3.70 10.33 22.58
C LYS A 89 2.90 9.82 21.38
N GLU A 90 1.59 10.11 21.32
CA GLU A 90 0.75 9.77 20.18
C GLU A 90 1.23 10.47 18.89
N LEU A 91 1.51 11.78 18.97
CA LEU A 91 2.04 12.55 17.84
C LEU A 91 3.42 12.04 17.39
N SER A 92 4.29 11.61 18.29
CA SER A 92 5.60 11.03 17.93
C SER A 92 5.46 9.72 17.16
N THR A 93 4.47 8.90 17.51
CA THR A 93 4.15 7.65 16.82
C THR A 93 3.59 7.95 15.43
N LYS A 94 2.64 8.89 15.35
CA LYS A 94 2.08 9.38 14.07
C LYS A 94 3.17 9.95 13.16
N ARG A 95 4.08 10.76 13.69
CA ARG A 95 5.21 11.33 12.95
C ARG A 95 6.12 10.25 12.37
N THR A 96 6.45 9.23 13.16
CA THR A 96 7.29 8.11 12.71
C THR A 96 6.60 7.33 11.59
N LYS A 97 5.29 7.06 11.74
CA LYS A 97 4.48 6.40 10.70
C LYS A 97 4.47 7.23 9.40
N LEU A 98 4.08 8.50 9.48
CA LEU A 98 4.00 9.39 8.31
C LEU A 98 5.35 9.61 7.63
N ARG A 99 6.45 9.61 8.38
CA ARG A 99 7.80 9.64 7.79
C ARG A 99 8.04 8.39 6.93
N ASN A 100 7.75 7.21 7.46
CA ASN A 100 7.90 5.96 6.73
C ASN A 100 6.98 5.93 5.50
N ASP A 101 5.73 6.35 5.66
CA ASP A 101 4.75 6.44 4.57
C ASP A 101 5.22 7.41 3.49
N ARG A 102 5.79 8.56 3.87
CA ARG A 102 6.39 9.52 2.93
C ARG A 102 7.61 8.94 2.22
N GLU A 103 8.52 8.29 2.94
CA GLU A 103 9.70 7.65 2.33
C GLU A 103 9.26 6.55 1.35
N GLN A 104 8.23 5.78 1.70
CA GLN A 104 7.65 4.77 0.82
C GLN A 104 6.94 5.40 -0.39
N ALA A 105 6.14 6.45 -0.18
CA ALA A 105 5.46 7.18 -1.25
C ALA A 105 6.44 7.85 -2.21
N GLN A 106 7.54 8.41 -1.69
CA GLN A 106 8.62 8.95 -2.50
C GLN A 106 9.32 7.87 -3.31
N ARG A 107 9.61 6.69 -2.72
CA ARG A 107 10.19 5.55 -3.44
C ARG A 107 9.26 5.03 -4.53
N THR A 108 7.96 4.92 -4.25
CA THR A 108 6.98 4.53 -5.27
C THR A 108 6.81 5.60 -6.34
N ALA A 109 6.87 6.88 -5.97
CA ALA A 109 6.84 7.99 -6.92
C ALA A 109 8.10 8.01 -7.80
N THR A 110 9.29 7.69 -7.27
CA THR A 110 10.50 7.57 -8.10
C THR A 110 10.45 6.35 -9.01
N LEU A 111 9.92 5.22 -8.55
CA LEU A 111 9.62 4.05 -9.40
C LEU A 111 8.59 4.39 -10.49
N ALA A 112 7.60 5.22 -10.17
CA ALA A 112 6.57 5.68 -11.09
C ALA A 112 7.07 6.80 -12.04
N GLU A 113 7.99 7.67 -11.63
CA GLU A 113 8.63 8.67 -12.49
C GLU A 113 9.68 8.03 -13.41
N GLY A 114 10.31 6.93 -12.97
CA GLY A 114 10.96 5.96 -13.86
C GLY A 114 10.01 5.33 -14.90
N SER A 115 8.71 5.64 -14.90
CA SER A 115 7.82 5.27 -16.02
C SER A 115 7.97 6.15 -17.25
N GLN A 116 8.72 7.25 -17.24
CA GLN A 116 9.19 7.82 -18.51
C GLN A 116 9.96 6.75 -19.27
N ASP A 117 10.84 6.00 -18.59
CA ASP A 117 11.53 4.84 -19.16
C ASP A 117 10.56 3.73 -19.59
N GLY A 118 9.40 3.59 -18.96
CA GLY A 118 8.37 2.61 -19.34
C GLY A 118 7.61 2.99 -20.62
N ALA A 119 7.22 4.26 -20.73
CA ALA A 119 6.62 4.79 -21.95
C ALA A 119 7.63 4.78 -23.11
N GLU A 120 8.88 5.12 -22.82
CA GLU A 120 10.00 5.05 -23.76
C GLU A 120 10.32 3.61 -24.16
N ALA A 121 10.35 2.64 -23.24
CA ALA A 121 10.55 1.23 -23.56
C ALA A 121 9.44 0.67 -24.44
N ILE A 122 8.17 1.02 -24.17
CA ILE A 122 7.04 0.64 -25.02
C ILE A 122 7.16 1.28 -26.41
N ALA A 123 7.52 2.57 -26.47
CA ALA A 123 7.74 3.27 -27.73
C ALA A 123 8.91 2.66 -28.52
N ALA A 124 10.00 2.27 -27.84
CA ALA A 124 11.17 1.63 -28.42
C ALA A 124 10.82 0.25 -28.99
N VAL A 125 10.08 -0.59 -28.26
CA VAL A 125 9.58 -1.88 -28.77
C VAL A 125 8.69 -1.66 -30.00
N LYS A 126 7.78 -0.67 -29.96
CA LYS A 126 6.91 -0.36 -31.10
C LYS A 126 7.72 0.08 -32.32
N ALA A 127 8.67 0.99 -32.14
CA ALA A 127 9.54 1.47 -33.21
C ALA A 127 10.39 0.34 -33.81
N ALA A 128 10.95 -0.53 -32.96
CA ALA A 128 11.72 -1.69 -33.39
C ALA A 128 10.86 -2.69 -34.19
N LYS A 129 9.61 -2.94 -33.78
CA LYS A 129 8.67 -3.79 -34.53
C LYS A 129 8.37 -3.24 -35.92
N VAL A 130 8.07 -1.94 -36.02
CA VAL A 130 7.85 -1.28 -37.32
C VAL A 130 9.08 -1.41 -38.21
N LEU A 131 10.27 -1.17 -37.66
CA LEU A 131 11.53 -1.30 -38.41
C LEU A 131 11.75 -2.72 -38.93
N VAL A 132 11.50 -3.75 -38.11
CA VAL A 132 11.61 -5.16 -38.53
C VAL A 132 10.63 -5.44 -39.67
N THR A 133 9.36 -5.04 -39.54
CA THR A 133 8.34 -5.24 -40.59
C THR A 133 8.72 -4.54 -41.89
N ASP A 134 9.23 -3.30 -41.82
CA ASP A 134 9.64 -2.55 -43.01
C ASP A 134 10.83 -3.20 -43.73
N ILE A 135 11.82 -3.72 -42.99
CA ILE A 135 12.97 -4.42 -43.57
C ILE A 135 12.55 -5.77 -44.17
N GLU A 136 11.66 -6.51 -43.50
CA GLU A 136 11.11 -7.78 -44.01
C GLU A 136 10.32 -7.57 -45.32
N ALA A 137 9.53 -6.49 -45.40
CA ALA A 137 8.81 -6.13 -46.61
C ALA A 137 9.78 -5.84 -47.78
N LYS A 138 10.85 -5.05 -47.53
CA LYS A 138 11.89 -4.76 -48.53
C LYS A 138 12.63 -6.02 -48.97
N ARG A 139 13.00 -6.88 -48.02
CA ARG A 139 13.66 -8.17 -48.30
C ARG A 139 12.79 -9.08 -49.16
N THR A 140 11.49 -9.11 -48.89
CA THR A 140 10.52 -9.90 -49.67
C THR A 140 10.41 -9.37 -51.09
N ALA A 141 10.29 -8.05 -51.27
CA ALA A 141 10.28 -7.42 -52.59
C ALA A 141 11.58 -7.68 -53.38
N ALA A 142 12.74 -7.56 -52.73
CA ALA A 142 14.04 -7.87 -53.32
C ALA A 142 14.15 -9.35 -53.77
N THR A 143 13.55 -10.27 -53.01
CA THR A 143 13.52 -11.70 -53.33
C THR A 143 12.64 -11.96 -54.56
N GLN A 144 11.44 -11.39 -54.60
CA GLN A 144 10.53 -11.50 -55.76
C GLN A 144 11.17 -10.92 -57.03
N HIS A 145 11.87 -9.79 -56.91
CA HIS A 145 12.59 -9.22 -58.05
C HIS A 145 13.72 -10.13 -58.54
N SER A 146 14.49 -10.72 -57.62
CA SER A 146 15.54 -11.69 -57.95
C SER A 146 14.99 -12.91 -58.70
N GLU A 147 13.83 -13.41 -58.30
CA GLU A 147 13.13 -14.52 -58.97
C GLU A 147 12.66 -14.15 -60.39
N ALA A 148 12.17 -12.92 -60.57
CA ALA A 148 11.79 -12.40 -61.87
C ALA A 148 13.01 -12.29 -62.82
N LEU A 149 14.13 -11.74 -62.33
CA LEU A 149 15.38 -11.64 -63.10
C LEU A 149 15.93 -13.04 -63.46
N ALA A 150 15.86 -14.00 -62.54
CA ALA A 150 16.26 -15.38 -62.79
C ALA A 150 15.39 -16.07 -63.86
N THR A 151 14.09 -15.77 -63.86
CA THR A 151 13.15 -16.25 -64.88
C THR A 151 13.46 -15.65 -66.25
N GLU A 152 13.66 -14.34 -66.34
CA GLU A 152 14.04 -13.65 -67.59
C GLU A 152 15.37 -14.18 -68.14
N ARG A 153 16.39 -14.32 -67.26
CA ARG A 153 17.69 -14.90 -67.61
C ARG A 153 17.53 -16.29 -68.24
N SER A 154 16.68 -17.13 -67.67
CA SER A 154 16.45 -18.50 -68.16
C SER A 154 15.77 -18.51 -69.53
N ALA A 155 14.87 -17.55 -69.80
CA ALA A 155 14.17 -17.45 -71.08
C ALA A 155 15.09 -17.06 -72.25
N ILE A 156 16.05 -16.15 -72.01
CA ILE A 156 16.94 -15.62 -73.07
C ILE A 156 18.26 -16.38 -73.20
N ALA A 157 18.62 -17.22 -72.22
CA ALA A 157 19.92 -17.90 -72.16
C ALA A 157 20.24 -18.70 -73.43
N LEU A 158 19.27 -19.45 -73.96
CA LEU A 158 19.48 -20.24 -75.17
C LEU A 158 19.81 -19.36 -76.39
N GLN A 159 19.07 -18.26 -76.57
CA GLN A 159 19.28 -17.33 -77.68
C GLN A 159 20.66 -16.65 -77.61
N ALA A 160 21.04 -16.21 -76.41
CA ALA A 160 22.35 -15.63 -76.15
C ALA A 160 23.49 -16.60 -76.49
N HIS A 161 23.33 -17.88 -76.16
CA HIS A 161 24.33 -18.93 -76.45
C HIS A 161 24.29 -19.45 -77.89
N SER A 162 23.19 -19.24 -78.63
CA SER A 162 23.09 -19.60 -80.05
C SER A 162 23.66 -18.54 -81.01
N GLY A 163 24.22 -17.45 -80.49
CA GLY A 163 24.89 -16.42 -81.29
C GLY A 163 24.04 -15.18 -81.62
N ASP A 164 22.92 -14.96 -80.92
CA ASP A 164 22.19 -13.70 -80.99
C ASP A 164 22.89 -12.64 -80.10
N ASP A 165 23.50 -11.64 -80.74
CA ASP A 165 24.24 -10.57 -80.07
C ASP A 165 23.37 -9.69 -79.15
N ALA A 166 22.10 -9.48 -79.50
CA ALA A 166 21.18 -8.69 -78.68
C ALA A 166 20.82 -9.46 -77.40
N ALA A 167 20.52 -10.75 -77.53
CA ALA A 167 20.25 -11.63 -76.39
C ALA A 167 21.49 -11.73 -75.46
N ARG A 168 22.70 -11.77 -76.03
CA ARG A 168 23.95 -11.78 -75.25
C ARG A 168 24.13 -10.51 -74.42
N ARG A 169 23.91 -9.33 -75.01
CA ARG A 169 24.01 -8.05 -74.28
C ARG A 169 23.00 -7.98 -73.13
N ARG A 170 21.74 -8.37 -73.38
CA ARG A 170 20.72 -8.41 -72.32
C ARG A 170 21.07 -9.40 -71.21
N LEU A 171 21.65 -10.55 -71.56
CA LEU A 171 22.12 -11.53 -70.58
C LEU A 171 23.22 -10.96 -69.68
N ASP A 172 24.17 -10.20 -70.24
CA ASP A 172 25.23 -9.54 -69.48
C ASP A 172 24.67 -8.44 -68.56
N GLU A 173 23.69 -7.66 -69.02
CA GLU A 173 22.95 -6.69 -68.17
C GLU A 173 22.25 -7.39 -66.99
N LEU A 174 21.53 -8.49 -67.25
CA LEU A 174 20.86 -9.28 -66.22
C LEU A 174 21.85 -9.83 -65.18
N HIS A 175 23.06 -10.24 -65.59
CA HIS A 175 24.09 -10.65 -64.63
C HIS A 175 24.52 -9.50 -63.71
N GLY A 176 24.65 -8.28 -64.24
CA GLY A 176 24.93 -7.08 -63.44
C GLY A 176 23.79 -6.71 -62.48
N GLU A 177 22.54 -6.75 -62.96
CA GLU A 177 21.34 -6.53 -62.15
C GLU A 177 21.23 -7.56 -61.02
N ILE A 178 21.41 -8.85 -61.33
CA ILE A 178 21.40 -9.94 -60.34
C ILE A 178 22.52 -9.75 -59.30
N GLY A 179 23.72 -9.37 -59.72
CA GLY A 179 24.83 -9.10 -58.80
C GLY A 179 24.52 -7.96 -57.82
N THR A 180 23.90 -6.89 -58.33
CA THR A 180 23.44 -5.76 -57.52
C THR A 180 22.34 -6.18 -56.54
N GLN A 181 21.35 -6.94 -57.02
CA GLN A 181 20.23 -7.41 -56.20
C GLN A 181 20.68 -8.37 -55.09
N ASN A 182 21.64 -9.25 -55.36
CA ASN A 182 22.23 -10.14 -54.35
C ASN A 182 22.95 -9.34 -53.25
N SER A 183 23.65 -8.28 -53.62
CA SER A 183 24.35 -7.40 -52.67
C SER A 183 23.35 -6.61 -51.81
N GLU A 184 22.28 -6.09 -52.41
CA GLU A 184 21.18 -5.45 -51.67
C GLU A 184 20.53 -6.44 -50.69
N ARG A 185 20.25 -7.67 -51.13
CA ARG A 185 19.65 -8.70 -50.26
C ARG A 185 20.56 -9.03 -49.07
N ALA A 186 21.86 -9.19 -49.29
CA ALA A 186 22.81 -9.45 -48.21
C ALA A 186 22.86 -8.28 -47.20
N SER A 187 22.75 -7.03 -47.68
CA SER A 187 22.64 -5.85 -46.83
C SER A 187 21.32 -5.83 -46.03
N LEU A 188 20.19 -6.18 -46.66
CA LEU A 188 18.89 -6.28 -45.99
C LEU A 188 18.85 -7.41 -44.95
N ASP A 189 19.47 -8.55 -45.24
CA ASP A 189 19.61 -9.67 -44.29
C ASP A 189 20.40 -9.23 -43.04
N SER A 190 21.50 -8.48 -43.23
CA SER A 190 22.30 -7.94 -42.12
C SER A 190 21.53 -6.90 -41.31
N ALA A 191 20.84 -5.97 -41.97
CA ALA A 191 20.00 -4.97 -41.32
C ALA A 191 18.84 -5.60 -40.55
N LEU A 192 18.23 -6.68 -41.07
CA LEU A 192 17.17 -7.42 -40.40
C LEU A 192 17.69 -8.09 -39.13
N ALA A 193 18.86 -8.73 -39.18
CA ALA A 193 19.47 -9.35 -38.01
C ALA A 193 19.73 -8.33 -36.89
N GLU A 194 20.25 -7.14 -37.23
CA GLU A 194 20.45 -6.06 -36.26
C GLU A 194 19.11 -5.53 -35.71
N ALA A 195 18.12 -5.30 -36.57
CA ALA A 195 16.79 -4.84 -36.15
C ALA A 195 16.11 -5.83 -35.19
N GLN A 196 16.23 -7.14 -35.46
CA GLN A 196 15.74 -8.19 -34.58
C GLN A 196 16.47 -8.21 -33.23
N GLN A 197 17.78 -7.97 -33.21
CA GLN A 197 18.53 -7.86 -31.96
C GLN A 197 18.06 -6.65 -31.14
N ARG A 198 17.92 -5.47 -31.77
CA ARG A 198 17.39 -4.27 -31.12
C ARG A 198 15.98 -4.48 -30.56
N LEU A 199 15.13 -5.22 -31.26
CA LEU A 199 13.81 -5.59 -30.76
C LEU A 199 13.90 -6.46 -29.50
N LYS A 200 14.75 -7.49 -29.50
CA LYS A 200 14.96 -8.36 -28.33
C LYS A 200 15.46 -7.56 -27.12
N ASP A 201 16.40 -6.64 -27.33
CA ASP A 201 16.94 -5.81 -26.26
C ASP A 201 15.86 -4.88 -25.67
N ALA A 202 15.05 -4.24 -26.54
CA ALA A 202 13.93 -3.42 -26.10
C ALA A 202 12.87 -4.22 -25.33
N GLU A 203 12.55 -5.44 -25.76
CA GLU A 203 11.62 -6.34 -25.08
C GLU A 203 12.17 -6.80 -23.71
N ALA A 204 13.48 -7.04 -23.61
CA ALA A 204 14.14 -7.38 -22.34
C ALA A 204 14.08 -6.24 -21.31
N VAL A 205 14.31 -5.00 -21.74
CA VAL A 205 14.18 -3.80 -20.89
C VAL A 205 12.75 -3.69 -20.37
N LEU A 206 11.75 -3.81 -21.25
CA LEU A 206 10.34 -3.75 -20.87
C LEU A 206 9.96 -4.86 -19.87
N ALA A 207 10.44 -6.08 -20.08
CA ALA A 207 10.20 -7.20 -19.17
C ALA A 207 10.86 -6.99 -17.80
N GLY A 208 12.06 -6.39 -17.77
CA GLY A 208 12.74 -6.01 -16.54
C GLY A 208 11.94 -4.99 -15.72
N GLN A 209 11.42 -3.96 -16.38
CA GLN A 209 10.58 -2.93 -15.74
C GLN A 209 9.26 -3.51 -15.21
N ASP A 210 8.58 -4.37 -15.98
CA ASP A 210 7.35 -5.03 -15.52
C ASP A 210 7.60 -5.94 -14.32
N ARG A 211 8.73 -6.67 -14.30
CA ARG A 211 9.15 -7.47 -13.14
C ARG A 211 9.39 -6.59 -11.92
N ALA A 212 10.13 -5.50 -12.06
CA ALA A 212 10.41 -4.56 -10.97
C ALA A 212 9.11 -3.95 -10.42
N TYR A 213 8.19 -3.56 -11.29
CA TYR A 213 6.86 -3.08 -10.91
C TYR A 213 6.11 -4.13 -10.08
N ARG A 214 5.97 -5.36 -10.58
CA ARG A 214 5.27 -6.44 -9.86
C ARG A 214 5.90 -6.73 -8.49
N GLN A 215 7.23 -6.68 -8.39
CA GLN A 215 7.93 -6.86 -7.11
C GLN A 215 7.61 -5.72 -6.14
N SER A 216 7.64 -4.46 -6.58
CA SER A 216 7.28 -3.32 -5.73
C SER A 216 5.82 -3.37 -5.26
N GLU A 217 4.90 -3.77 -6.13
CA GLU A 217 3.49 -3.87 -5.79
C GLU A 217 3.21 -5.04 -4.84
N ALA A 218 3.87 -6.18 -5.04
CA ALA A 218 3.82 -7.29 -4.11
C ALA A 218 4.32 -6.88 -2.72
N ALA A 219 5.46 -6.18 -2.64
CA ALA A 219 5.99 -5.68 -1.37
C ALA A 219 5.02 -4.70 -0.68
N ARG A 220 4.40 -3.80 -1.44
CA ARG A 220 3.38 -2.87 -0.92
C ARG A 220 2.17 -3.60 -0.35
N ILE A 221 1.63 -4.57 -1.09
CA ILE A 221 0.48 -5.38 -0.64
C ILE A 221 0.84 -6.21 0.60
N SER A 222 2.04 -6.80 0.65
CA SER A 222 2.52 -7.53 1.82
C SER A 222 2.62 -6.64 3.06
N ALA A 223 3.12 -5.40 2.92
CA ALA A 223 3.18 -4.45 4.02
C ALA A 223 1.78 -4.11 4.58
N LEU A 224 0.82 -3.84 3.69
CA LEU A 224 -0.57 -3.60 4.08
C LEU A 224 -1.20 -4.80 4.78
N LEU A 225 -0.91 -6.02 4.31
CA LEU A 225 -1.40 -7.24 4.93
C LEU A 225 -0.88 -7.37 6.36
N LEU A 226 0.41 -7.13 6.60
CA LEU A 226 1.01 -7.18 7.93
C LEU A 226 0.43 -6.11 8.86
N GLU A 227 0.16 -4.90 8.36
CA GLU A 227 -0.52 -3.86 9.14
C GLU A 227 -1.93 -4.32 9.57
N GLN A 228 -2.71 -4.87 8.64
CA GLN A 228 -4.04 -5.39 8.96
C GLN A 228 -3.98 -6.58 9.93
N SER A 229 -2.97 -7.45 9.83
CA SER A 229 -2.74 -8.52 10.80
C SER A 229 -2.47 -7.98 12.20
N ALA A 230 -1.64 -6.94 12.34
CA ALA A 230 -1.36 -6.34 13.65
C ALA A 230 -2.61 -5.70 14.28
N ILE A 231 -3.47 -5.07 13.46
CA ILE A 231 -4.77 -4.54 13.90
C ILE A 231 -5.68 -5.69 14.36
N ALA A 232 -5.76 -6.77 13.59
CA ALA A 232 -6.55 -7.95 13.93
C ALA A 232 -6.07 -8.61 15.23
N ASP A 233 -4.76 -8.76 15.43
CA ASP A 233 -4.18 -9.32 16.65
C ASP A 233 -4.55 -8.48 17.88
N THR A 234 -4.47 -7.15 17.76
CA THR A 234 -4.87 -6.22 18.83
C THR A 234 -6.36 -6.35 19.16
N ALA A 235 -7.22 -6.42 18.13
CA ALA A 235 -8.65 -6.57 18.31
C ALA A 235 -9.02 -7.92 18.95
N LEU A 236 -8.36 -9.01 18.54
CA LEU A 236 -8.56 -10.34 19.13
C LEU A 236 -8.10 -10.40 20.59
N ALA A 237 -6.98 -9.75 20.93
CA ALA A 237 -6.52 -9.64 22.31
C ALA A 237 -7.53 -8.85 23.18
N ALA A 238 -8.06 -7.74 22.67
CA ALA A 238 -9.09 -6.96 23.36
C ALA A 238 -10.39 -7.77 23.54
N ALA A 239 -10.81 -8.50 22.51
CA ALA A 239 -11.97 -9.39 22.59
C ALA A 239 -11.76 -10.50 23.63
N ALA A 240 -10.59 -11.13 23.66
CA ALA A 240 -10.24 -12.13 24.67
C ALA A 240 -10.30 -11.55 26.10
N ALA A 241 -9.72 -10.36 26.32
CA ALA A 241 -9.79 -9.67 27.61
C ALA A 241 -11.23 -9.35 28.03
N ALA A 242 -12.07 -8.88 27.10
CA ALA A 242 -13.49 -8.61 27.36
C ALA A 242 -14.26 -9.89 27.73
N LEU A 243 -14.00 -11.01 27.05
CA LEU A 243 -14.61 -12.31 27.34
C LEU A 243 -14.16 -12.85 28.71
N HIS A 244 -12.88 -12.69 29.07
CA HIS A 244 -12.39 -13.02 30.42
C HIS A 244 -13.10 -12.19 31.48
N ARG A 245 -13.18 -10.86 31.30
CA ARG A 245 -13.88 -9.97 32.23
C ARG A 245 -15.35 -10.35 32.39
N ARG A 246 -16.02 -10.70 31.29
CA ARG A 246 -17.41 -11.18 31.30
C ARG A 246 -17.54 -12.48 32.11
N ARG A 247 -16.62 -13.44 31.94
CA ARG A 247 -16.60 -14.70 32.72
C ARG A 247 -16.41 -14.43 34.21
N ASP A 248 -15.55 -13.50 34.58
CA ASP A 248 -15.33 -13.11 35.98
C ASP A 248 -16.59 -12.49 36.57
N LEU A 249 -17.25 -11.58 35.84
CA LEU A 249 -18.52 -10.99 36.26
C LEU A 249 -19.63 -12.04 36.42
N ALA A 250 -19.73 -13.03 35.52
CA ALA A 250 -20.66 -14.14 35.67
C ALA A 250 -20.36 -14.98 36.93
N THR A 251 -19.08 -15.12 37.30
CA THR A 251 -18.65 -15.81 38.52
C THR A 251 -19.00 -15.00 39.77
N GLU A 252 -18.78 -13.69 39.77
CA GLU A 252 -19.20 -12.79 40.86
C GLU A 252 -20.72 -12.78 41.02
N LEU A 253 -21.46 -12.73 39.91
CA LEU A 253 -22.91 -12.80 39.90
C LEU A 253 -23.43 -14.10 40.53
N ARG A 254 -22.77 -15.24 40.28
CA ARG A 254 -23.09 -16.52 40.93
C ARG A 254 -22.92 -16.46 42.45
N LYS A 255 -21.90 -15.74 42.96
CA LYS A 255 -21.64 -15.63 44.41
C LYS A 255 -22.74 -14.86 45.15
N THR A 256 -23.51 -14.01 44.46
CA THR A 256 -24.62 -13.26 45.08
C THR A 256 -25.77 -14.14 45.57
N GLY A 257 -25.89 -15.37 45.05
CA GLY A 257 -26.98 -16.29 45.38
C GLY A 257 -28.37 -15.90 44.83
N ILE A 258 -28.49 -14.75 44.16
CA ILE A 258 -29.76 -14.25 43.61
C ILE A 258 -30.12 -14.95 42.29
N ILE A 259 -29.13 -15.27 41.47
CA ILE A 259 -29.32 -15.90 40.15
C ILE A 259 -29.06 -17.40 40.22
N SER A 260 -29.90 -18.20 39.55
CA SER A 260 -29.74 -19.66 39.51
C SER A 260 -28.42 -20.09 38.85
N SER A 261 -27.85 -21.19 39.34
CA SER A 261 -26.61 -21.76 38.76
C SER A 261 -26.76 -22.12 37.26
N SER A 262 -27.98 -22.51 36.84
CA SER A 262 -28.29 -22.79 35.43
C SER A 262 -28.09 -21.57 34.53
N MET A 263 -28.59 -20.40 34.96
CA MET A 263 -28.45 -19.15 34.20
C MET A 263 -26.98 -18.69 34.13
N THR A 264 -26.23 -18.82 35.23
CA THR A 264 -24.79 -18.51 35.21
C THR A 264 -23.99 -19.46 34.30
N ASN A 265 -24.38 -20.73 34.23
CA ASN A 265 -23.77 -21.70 33.31
C ASN A 265 -24.06 -21.36 31.84
N GLN A 266 -25.26 -20.86 31.53
CA GLN A 266 -25.61 -20.39 30.18
C GLN A 266 -24.83 -19.13 29.78
N LEU A 267 -24.66 -18.17 30.70
CA LEU A 267 -23.81 -16.98 30.45
C LEU A 267 -22.35 -17.37 30.16
N GLY A 268 -21.82 -18.35 30.89
CA GLY A 268 -20.45 -18.85 30.71
C GLY A 268 -20.26 -19.88 29.59
N SER A 269 -21.31 -20.26 28.86
CA SER A 269 -21.24 -21.36 27.89
C SER A 269 -20.34 -21.02 26.69
N PRO A 270 -19.35 -21.87 26.35
CA PRO A 270 -18.51 -21.69 25.16
C PRO A 270 -19.33 -21.60 23.85
N MET A 271 -20.47 -22.30 23.79
CA MET A 271 -21.35 -22.30 22.62
C MET A 271 -21.99 -20.94 22.37
N THR A 272 -22.36 -20.22 23.44
CA THR A 272 -22.90 -18.85 23.34
C THR A 272 -21.86 -17.90 22.78
N MET A 273 -20.61 -17.99 23.27
CA MET A 273 -19.50 -17.16 22.76
C MET A 273 -19.23 -17.47 21.29
N ASN A 274 -19.20 -18.75 20.93
CA ASN A 274 -18.99 -19.20 19.55
C ASN A 274 -20.05 -18.63 18.59
N ARG A 275 -21.33 -18.69 18.96
CA ARG A 275 -22.44 -18.11 18.17
C ARG A 275 -22.37 -16.59 18.05
N ALA A 276 -21.94 -15.90 19.11
CA ALA A 276 -21.80 -14.45 19.08
C ALA A 276 -20.60 -14.01 18.22
N LEU A 277 -19.49 -14.74 18.26
CA LEU A 277 -18.36 -14.53 17.36
C LEU A 277 -18.78 -14.77 15.90
N ALA A 278 -19.60 -15.80 15.64
CA ALA A 278 -20.20 -16.03 14.32
C ALA A 278 -21.12 -14.87 13.89
N ALA A 279 -21.98 -14.37 14.79
CA ALA A 279 -22.85 -13.22 14.54
C ALA A 279 -22.07 -11.93 14.25
N ALA A 280 -20.87 -11.80 14.80
CA ALA A 280 -19.93 -10.70 14.54
C ALA A 280 -19.14 -10.87 13.22
N GLY A 281 -19.46 -11.89 12.39
CA GLY A 281 -18.83 -12.11 11.09
C GLY A 281 -17.56 -12.97 11.12
N LEU A 282 -17.09 -13.43 12.28
CA LEU A 282 -15.92 -14.32 12.35
C LEU A 282 -16.19 -15.71 11.72
N GLY A 283 -17.47 -16.03 11.50
CA GLY A 283 -17.93 -17.23 10.80
C GLY A 283 -17.37 -17.43 9.39
N ASP A 284 -16.84 -16.38 8.75
CA ASP A 284 -16.26 -16.46 7.40
C ASP A 284 -14.75 -16.79 7.43
N PHE A 285 -14.11 -16.65 8.59
CA PHE A 285 -12.66 -16.82 8.77
C PHE A 285 -12.32 -18.07 9.59
N ALA A 286 -13.24 -18.58 10.41
CA ALA A 286 -13.04 -19.82 11.14
C ALA A 286 -14.33 -20.64 11.27
N ARG A 287 -14.20 -21.90 11.68
CA ARG A 287 -15.35 -22.77 11.93
C ARG A 287 -15.99 -22.42 13.28
N PHE A 288 -17.06 -21.64 13.21
CA PHE A 288 -17.94 -21.36 14.33
C PHE A 288 -19.25 -22.14 14.16
N ASP A 289 -19.81 -22.67 15.24
CA ASP A 289 -21.14 -23.26 15.22
C ASP A 289 -22.17 -22.12 15.12
N ARG A 290 -22.71 -21.94 13.91
CA ARG A 290 -23.72 -20.91 13.65
C ARG A 290 -25.06 -21.24 14.33
N GLY A 291 -25.34 -22.50 14.67
CA GLY A 291 -26.66 -22.95 15.09
C GLY A 291 -27.79 -22.41 14.19
N GLY A 292 -29.05 -22.49 14.65
CA GLY A 292 -30.16 -21.83 13.96
C GLY A 292 -30.21 -20.31 14.16
N HIS A 293 -29.53 -19.78 15.19
CA HIS A 293 -29.62 -18.37 15.59
C HIS A 293 -28.28 -17.86 16.14
N ALA A 294 -27.48 -17.24 15.27
CA ALA A 294 -26.35 -16.42 15.70
C ALA A 294 -26.91 -15.12 16.31
N THR A 295 -26.61 -14.85 17.58
CA THR A 295 -27.09 -13.65 18.29
C THR A 295 -25.92 -12.96 18.99
N PRO A 296 -25.86 -11.61 18.99
CA PRO A 296 -24.86 -10.87 19.75
C PRO A 296 -24.89 -11.22 21.25
N LEU A 297 -23.71 -11.18 21.89
CA LEU A 297 -23.56 -11.49 23.32
C LEU A 297 -24.47 -10.62 24.21
N ALA A 298 -24.58 -9.33 23.89
CA ALA A 298 -25.43 -8.41 24.65
C ALA A 298 -26.92 -8.83 24.62
N ASP A 299 -27.44 -9.23 23.46
CA ASP A 299 -28.83 -9.66 23.31
C ASP A 299 -29.09 -11.00 24.00
N HIS A 300 -28.15 -11.93 23.90
CA HIS A 300 -28.22 -13.20 24.61
C HIS A 300 -28.22 -12.99 26.13
N ASP A 301 -27.32 -12.15 26.64
CA ASP A 301 -27.21 -11.90 28.07
C ASP A 301 -28.48 -11.22 28.60
N VAL A 302 -29.02 -10.23 27.88
CA VAL A 302 -30.31 -9.60 28.23
C VAL A 302 -31.45 -10.62 28.30
N LYS A 303 -31.49 -11.64 27.44
CA LYS A 303 -32.50 -12.71 27.50
C LYS A 303 -32.37 -13.58 28.75
N ILE A 304 -31.16 -13.72 29.30
CA ILE A 304 -30.91 -14.51 30.49
C ILE A 304 -31.12 -13.68 31.75
N VAL A 305 -30.37 -12.59 31.92
CA VAL A 305 -30.38 -11.81 33.17
C VAL A 305 -31.58 -10.87 33.28
N GLY A 306 -32.29 -10.63 32.18
CA GLY A 306 -33.30 -9.58 32.08
C GLY A 306 -32.67 -8.19 31.87
N ARG A 307 -33.48 -7.21 31.48
CA ARG A 307 -33.04 -5.81 31.46
C ARG A 307 -33.08 -5.26 32.89
N PRO A 308 -32.03 -4.57 33.37
CA PRO A 308 -32.06 -3.94 34.68
C PRO A 308 -33.22 -2.93 34.74
N THR A 309 -34.16 -3.13 35.66
CA THR A 309 -35.40 -2.35 35.80
C THR A 309 -35.19 -0.89 36.22
N GLY A 310 -33.95 -0.47 36.46
CA GLY A 310 -33.57 0.89 36.86
C GLY A 310 -32.76 1.67 35.82
N SER A 311 -32.45 1.11 34.65
CA SER A 311 -31.86 1.92 33.57
C SER A 311 -32.99 2.75 32.94
N ALA A 312 -33.19 3.97 33.41
CA ALA A 312 -33.96 4.97 32.68
C ALA A 312 -33.50 4.93 31.22
N GLN A 313 -34.45 4.84 30.28
CA GLN A 313 -34.22 4.95 28.84
C GLN A 313 -33.34 6.17 28.57
N ALA A 314 -32.02 5.99 28.50
CA ALA A 314 -31.13 7.00 27.97
C ALA A 314 -31.43 7.05 26.47
N ALA A 315 -32.05 8.15 26.08
CA ALA A 315 -32.70 8.38 24.80
C ALA A 315 -31.83 8.00 23.60
N ALA A 316 -32.49 7.37 22.62
CA ALA A 316 -32.04 7.25 21.25
C ALA A 316 -32.01 8.62 20.56
#